data_AF-K9UQY9-F1
#
_entry.id   AF-K9UQY9-F1
#
_cell.length_a   1.000
_cell.length_b   1.000
_cell.length_c   1.000
_cell.angle_alpha   90.00
_cell.angle_beta   90.00
_cell.angle_gamma   90.00
#
_symmetry.space_group_name_H-M   'P 1'
#
loop_
_entity.id
_entity.type
_entity.pdbx_description
1 polymer ?
#
loop_
_entity_poly.entity_id
_entity_poly.type
_entity_poly.pdbx_seq_one_letter_code
_entity_poly.pdbx_strand_id
1 'polypeptide(L)'
;MKLRANHTPGCSGTLCQRTKKKKLKNGKIQEYPIVIGERDRNNILHWFWHLSFKLKQTDGSFKSSTVSVRAEQVKAIQNFITNNIQLEAILNYLQSSK
;
A
#
# COMPACT_ATOMS: atom_id res chain seq x y z
N MET A 1 -2.05 -11.82 -4.66
CA MET A 1 -1.34 -11.80 -5.95
C MET A 1 -0.40 -10.58 -5.92
N LYS A 2 0.92 -10.77 -5.93
CA LYS A 2 1.89 -9.65 -5.92
C LYS A 2 2.11 -9.24 -7.38
N LEU A 3 1.56 -8.09 -7.78
CA LEU A 3 1.92 -7.46 -9.05
C LEU A 3 3.37 -6.97 -8.90
N ARG A 4 4.33 -7.74 -9.41
CA ARG A 4 5.73 -7.34 -9.45
C ARG A 4 6.00 -6.73 -10.82
N ALA A 5 5.97 -5.39 -10.90
CA ALA A 5 6.58 -4.70 -12.02
C ALA A 5 8.10 -4.83 -11.92
N ASN A 6 8.78 -4.95 -13.06
CA ASN A 6 10.22 -5.10 -13.16
C ASN A 6 10.93 -4.00 -12.35
N HIS A 7 11.87 -4.42 -11.50
CA HIS A 7 12.41 -3.61 -10.41
C HIS A 7 13.52 -2.68 -10.91
N THR A 8 13.16 -1.57 -11.55
CA THR A 8 14.12 -0.52 -11.93
C THR A 8 14.45 0.33 -10.69
N PRO A 9 15.74 0.64 -10.40
CA PRO A 9 16.10 1.56 -9.32
C PRO A 9 15.48 2.93 -9.61
N GLY A 10 14.63 3.44 -8.72
CA GLY A 10 13.91 4.71 -8.90
C GLY A 10 12.41 4.58 -9.19
N CYS A 11 11.88 3.36 -9.37
CA CYS A 11 10.45 3.18 -9.55
C CYS A 11 9.65 3.52 -8.27
N SER A 12 8.58 4.28 -8.48
CA SER A 12 7.45 4.52 -7.60
C SER A 12 7.11 3.23 -6.83
N GLY A 13 7.05 3.27 -5.50
CA GLY A 13 6.87 2.07 -4.67
C GLY A 13 5.72 1.14 -5.11
N THR A 14 5.72 -0.09 -4.59
CA THR A 14 4.64 -1.05 -4.82
C THR A 14 3.48 -0.81 -3.85
N LEU A 15 2.27 -0.66 -4.38
CA LEU A 15 1.06 -0.60 -3.58
C LEU A 15 0.58 -2.01 -3.20
N CYS A 16 0.43 -2.26 -1.90
CA CYS A 16 0.12 -3.57 -1.35
C CYS A 16 -1.23 -3.57 -0.61
N GLN A 17 -2.02 -4.62 -0.85
CA GLN A 17 -3.24 -4.93 -0.12
C GLN A 17 -2.90 -5.77 1.12
N ARG A 18 -3.49 -5.43 2.27
CA ARG A 18 -3.40 -6.23 3.50
C ARG A 18 -4.77 -6.33 4.18
N THR A 19 -4.96 -7.41 4.93
CA THR A 19 -6.04 -7.52 5.92
C THR A 19 -5.42 -7.61 7.32
N LYS A 20 -6.18 -7.26 8.35
CA LYS A 20 -5.74 -7.38 9.75
C LYS A 20 -6.63 -8.39 10.46
N LYS A 21 -6.05 -9.50 10.92
CA LYS A 21 -6.76 -10.45 11.76
C LYS A 21 -6.65 -10.00 13.22
N LYS A 22 -7.76 -10.00 13.94
CA LYS A 22 -7.83 -9.68 15.37
C LYS A 22 -8.64 -10.76 16.08
N LYS A 23 -8.09 -11.31 17.15
CA LYS A 23 -8.84 -12.20 18.05
C LYS A 23 -9.73 -11.34 18.96
N LEU A 24 -11.02 -11.63 18.96
CA LEU A 24 -12.02 -10.98 19.81
C LEU A 24 -12.03 -11.63 21.20
N LYS A 25 -12.64 -10.94 22.19
CA LYS A 25 -12.76 -11.43 23.56
C LYS A 25 -13.54 -12.76 23.66
N ASN A 26 -14.45 -13.00 22.71
CA ASN A 26 -15.20 -14.25 22.59
C ASN A 26 -14.42 -15.38 21.89
N GLY A 27 -13.10 -15.22 21.67
CA GLY A 27 -12.24 -16.21 21.05
C GLY A 27 -12.30 -16.27 19.52
N LYS A 28 -13.28 -15.62 18.88
CA LYS A 28 -13.43 -15.59 17.41
C LYS A 28 -12.34 -14.74 16.76
N ILE A 29 -11.85 -15.17 15.61
CA ILE A 29 -10.90 -14.37 14.80
C ILE A 29 -11.72 -13.57 13.79
N GLN A 30 -11.63 -12.24 13.88
CA GLN A 30 -12.26 -11.32 12.94
C GLN A 30 -11.20 -10.71 12.03
N GLU A 31 -11.47 -10.69 10.74
CA GLU A 31 -10.61 -10.03 9.76
C GLU A 31 -11.15 -8.64 9.41
N TYR A 32 -10.23 -7.67 9.32
CA TYR A 32 -10.51 -6.28 9.01
C TYR A 32 -9.84 -5.86 7.68
N PRO A 33 -10.47 -4.98 6.88
CA PRO A 33 -11.79 -4.37 7.13
C PRO A 33 -12.93 -5.40 7.10
N ILE A 34 -14.00 -5.11 7.84
CA ILE A 34 -15.18 -5.98 7.92
C ILE A 34 -15.91 -5.83 6.59
N VAL A 35 -16.02 -6.93 5.86
CA VAL A 35 -16.72 -7.01 4.58
C VAL A 35 -17.85 -8.00 4.74
N ILE A 36 -19.05 -7.63 4.30
CA ILE A 36 -20.21 -8.53 4.28
C ILE A 36 -20.16 -9.32 2.97
N GLY A 37 -19.96 -10.64 3.07
CA GLY A 37 -19.84 -11.53 1.92
C GLY A 37 -18.39 -11.75 1.45
N GLU A 38 -18.22 -12.07 0.16
CA GLU A 38 -16.90 -12.34 -0.42
C GLU A 38 -16.09 -11.06 -0.67
N ARG A 39 -14.77 -11.14 -0.44
CA ARG A 39 -13.87 -10.01 -0.71
C ARG A 39 -13.59 -9.89 -2.19
N ASP A 40 -14.19 -8.88 -2.81
CA ASP A 40 -13.77 -8.41 -4.13
C ASP A 40 -12.32 -7.86 -4.10
N ARG A 41 -11.49 -8.31 -5.03
CA ARG A 41 -10.10 -7.89 -5.22
C ARG A 41 -9.99 -6.48 -5.82
N ASN A 42 -11.02 -6.07 -6.57
CA ASN A 42 -11.08 -4.77 -7.24
C ASN A 42 -11.69 -3.69 -6.33
N ASN A 43 -12.45 -4.09 -5.31
CA ASN A 43 -13.02 -3.15 -4.35
C ASN A 43 -11.96 -2.68 -3.35
N ILE A 44 -11.59 -1.41 -3.46
CA ILE A 44 -10.56 -0.78 -2.63
C ILE A 44 -10.92 -0.78 -1.14
N LEU A 45 -12.21 -0.68 -0.79
CA LEU A 45 -12.66 -0.61 0.60
C LEU A 45 -12.56 -1.95 1.34
N HIS A 46 -12.39 -3.05 0.61
CA HIS A 46 -12.25 -4.39 1.19
C HIS A 46 -10.85 -4.68 1.74
N TRP A 47 -9.91 -3.76 1.56
CA TRP A 47 -8.50 -3.96 1.90
C TRP A 47 -7.95 -2.74 2.66
N PHE A 48 -7.00 -3.00 3.55
CA PHE A 48 -6.09 -1.94 3.98
C PHE A 48 -4.95 -1.82 2.98
N TRP A 49 -4.51 -0.59 2.76
CA TRP A 49 -3.51 -0.30 1.75
C TRP A 49 -2.25 0.26 2.38
N HIS A 50 -1.12 -0.11 1.82
CA HIS A 50 0.16 0.49 2.15
C HIS A 50 1.06 0.53 0.93
N LEU A 51 1.82 1.61 0.80
CA LEU A 51 2.85 1.75 -0.20
C LEU A 51 4.16 1.22 0.38
N SER A 52 4.83 0.31 -0.32
CA SER A 52 6.15 -0.22 0.04
C SER A 52 7.18 0.23 -0.98
N PHE A 53 8.29 0.80 -0.53
CA PHE A 53 9.34 1.32 -1.40
C PHE A 53 10.72 1.08 -0.79
N LYS A 54 11.76 1.11 -1.63
CA LYS A 54 13.15 1.00 -1.18
C LYS A 54 13.83 2.34 -1.35
N LEU A 55 14.45 2.83 -0.28
CA LEU A 55 15.32 4.00 -0.32
C LEU A 55 16.76 3.53 -0.33
N LYS A 56 17.56 4.10 -1.22
CA LYS A 56 19.01 3.93 -1.19
C LYS A 56 19.56 4.78 -0.05
N GLN A 57 20.32 4.15 0.85
CA GLN A 57 20.98 4.82 1.95
C GLN A 57 22.38 5.31 1.53
N THR A 58 22.97 6.20 2.33
CA THR A 58 24.28 6.82 2.08
C THR A 58 25.43 5.82 2.14
N ASP A 59 25.24 4.69 2.80
CA ASP A 59 26.13 3.52 2.86
C ASP A 59 26.04 2.60 1.63
N GLY A 60 25.18 2.94 0.65
CA GLY A 60 24.92 2.11 -0.53
C GLY A 60 23.93 0.96 -0.30
N SER A 61 23.41 0.78 0.91
CA SER A 61 22.40 -0.23 1.21
C SER A 61 20.99 0.22 0.78
N PHE A 62 20.05 -0.72 0.67
CA PHE A 62 18.65 -0.43 0.34
C PHE A 62 17.75 -0.71 1.54
N LYS A 63 17.13 0.32 2.10
CA LYS A 63 16.16 0.18 3.19
C LYS A 63 14.76 0.11 2.64
N SER A 64 14.04 -0.97 2.98
CA SER A 64 12.63 -1.10 2.66
C SER A 64 11.79 -0.32 3.67
N SER A 65 10.98 0.61 3.19
CA SER A 65 10.08 1.45 3.96
C SER A 65 8.64 1.21 3.53
N THR A 66 7.71 1.47 4.44
CA THR A 66 6.28 1.33 4.18
C THR A 66 5.49 2.48 4.76
N VAL A 67 4.51 2.99 4.01
CA VAL A 67 3.60 4.06 4.44
C VAL A 67 2.17 3.59 4.28
N SER A 68 1.32 3.86 5.28
CA SER A 68 -0.11 3.52 5.23
C SER A 68 -0.84 4.44 4.26
N VAL A 69 -1.76 3.88 3.48
CA VAL A 69 -2.51 4.58 2.44
C VAL A 69 -4.00 4.47 2.74
N ARG A 70 -4.73 5.60 2.67
CA ARG A 70 -6.21 5.59 2.79
C ARG A 70 -6.84 5.08 1.50
N ALA A 71 -7.97 4.40 1.59
CA ALA A 71 -8.67 3.84 0.42
C ALA A 71 -8.98 4.90 -0.65
N GLU A 72 -9.38 6.10 -0.24
CA GLU A 72 -9.65 7.25 -1.13
C GLU A 72 -8.44 7.61 -2.01
N GLN A 73 -7.23 7.45 -1.49
CA GLN A 73 -5.98 7.83 -2.16
C GLN A 73 -5.44 6.73 -3.08
N VAL A 74 -5.95 5.49 -2.96
CA VAL A 74 -5.42 4.33 -3.69
C VAL A 74 -5.50 4.55 -5.20
N LYS A 75 -6.61 5.09 -5.70
CA LYS A 75 -6.79 5.34 -7.13
C LYS A 75 -5.78 6.37 -7.65
N ALA A 76 -5.54 7.44 -6.89
CA ALA A 76 -4.53 8.44 -7.22
C ALA A 76 -3.12 7.85 -7.25
N ILE A 77 -2.77 7.03 -6.25
CA ILE A 77 -1.45 6.40 -6.16
C ILE A 77 -1.25 5.35 -7.26
N GLN A 78 -2.28 4.58 -7.60
CA GLN A 78 -2.25 3.68 -8.74
C GLN A 78 -1.94 4.45 -10.02
N ASN A 79 -2.63 5.56 -10.26
CA ASN A 79 -2.33 6.42 -11.41
C ASN A 79 -0.89 6.95 -11.36
N PHE A 80 -0.39 7.37 -10.20
CA PHE A 80 1.00 7.83 -10.06
C PHE A 80 2.03 6.75 -10.37
N ILE A 81 1.79 5.51 -9.92
CA ILE A 81 2.64 4.36 -10.23
C ILE A 81 2.58 4.03 -11.73
N THR A 82 1.38 4.03 -12.34
CA THR A 82 1.21 3.78 -13.78
C THR A 82 1.89 4.84 -14.64
N ASN A 83 1.85 6.11 -14.20
CA ASN A 83 2.52 7.22 -14.89
C ASN A 83 4.00 7.37 -14.51
N ASN A 84 4.57 6.42 -13.74
CA ASN A 84 5.96 6.43 -13.30
C ASN A 84 6.38 7.73 -12.59
N ILE A 85 5.48 8.31 -11.81
CA ILE A 85 5.75 9.52 -11.02
C ILE A 85 6.76 9.21 -9.92
N GLN A 86 7.67 10.14 -9.67
CA GLN A 86 8.69 10.00 -8.64
C GLN A 86 8.10 9.72 -7.26
N LEU A 87 8.75 8.84 -6.51
CA LEU A 87 8.34 8.42 -5.18
C LEU A 87 8.16 9.61 -4.23
N GLU A 88 9.00 10.63 -4.31
CA GLU A 88 8.92 11.83 -3.46
C GLU A 88 7.59 12.57 -3.64
N ALA A 89 7.11 12.73 -4.87
CA ALA A 89 5.82 13.35 -5.14
C ALA A 89 4.65 12.54 -4.56
N ILE A 90 4.73 11.20 -4.63
CA ILE A 90 3.73 10.30 -4.04
C ILE A 90 3.74 10.41 -2.51
N LEU A 91 4.93 10.50 -1.90
CA LEU A 91 5.07 10.66 -0.45
C LEU A 91 4.57 12.03 0.02
N ASN A 92 4.86 13.09 -0.72
CA ASN A 92 4.34 14.42 -0.44
C ASN A 92 2.80 14.43 -0.51
N TYR A 93 2.22 13.84 -1.55
CA TYR A 93 0.76 13.70 -1.66
C TYR A 93 0.14 12.97 -0.46
N LEU A 94 0.78 11.88 -0.01
CA LEU A 94 0.35 11.14 1.17
C LEU A 94 0.46 11.94 2.47
N GLN A 95 1.46 12.82 2.60
CA GLN A 95 1.66 13.67 3.77
C GLN A 95 0.75 14.90 3.77
N SER A 96 0.48 15.51 2.61
CA SER A 96 -0.37 16.71 2.49
C SER A 96 -1.85 16.43 2.76
N SER A 97 -2.29 15.19 2.62
CA SER A 97 -3.69 14.79 2.80
C SER A 97 -3.98 14.23 4.21
N LYS A 98 -3.17 14.58 5.21
CA LYS A 98 -3.25 14.03 6.57
C LYS A 98 -4.37 14.64 7.41
#